data_AF-A0A970HW56-F1
#
_entry.id   AF-A0A970HW56-F1
#
_cell.length_a   1.000
_cell.length_b   1.000
_cell.length_c   1.000
_cell.angle_alpha   90.00
_cell.angle_beta   90.00
_cell.angle_gamma   90.00
#
_symmetry.space_group_name_H-M   'P 1'
#
loop_
_entity.id
_entity.type
_entity.pdbx_description
1 polymer ?
#
loop_
_entity_poly.entity_id
_entity_poly.type
_entity_poly.pdbx_seq_one_letter_code
_entity_poly.pdbx_strand_id
1 'polypeptide(L)' 'MKAVHFGAGNIGRGIVGLVLSQTGFEVCFVDINGALVDLLNQHSQYCERKTLQVR' A
#
# COMPACT_ATOMS: atom_id res chain seq x y z
N MET A 1 4.32 -15.31 2.99
CA MET A 1 5.34 -15.10 1.92
C MET A 1 5.68 -13.61 1.85
N LYS A 2 6.79 -13.21 1.22
CA LYS A 2 7.16 -11.79 1.08
C LYS A 2 6.97 -11.32 -0.36
N ALA A 3 6.51 -10.09 -0.56
CA ALA A 3 6.34 -9.47 -1.87
C ALA A 3 6.98 -8.07 -1.89
N VAL A 4 7.61 -7.72 -3.00
CA VAL A 4 8.10 -6.36 -3.26
C VAL A 4 7.23 -5.73 -4.34
N HIS A 5 6.73 -4.52 -4.09
CA HIS A 5 5.92 -3.77 -5.04
C HIS A 5 6.57 -2.43 -5.36
N PHE A 6 6.89 -2.21 -6.64
CA PHE A 6 7.44 -0.96 -7.13
C PHE A 6 6.30 0.02 -7.45
N GLY A 7 6.35 1.20 -6.82
CA GLY A 7 5.30 2.21 -6.85
C GLY A 7 4.44 2.13 -5.60
N ALA A 8 4.69 3.01 -4.63
CA ALA A 8 3.93 3.11 -3.40
C ALA A 8 2.74 4.07 -3.51
N GLY A 9 2.37 4.54 -4.70
CA GLY A 9 1.25 5.49 -4.89
C GLY A 9 -0.14 4.91 -4.61
N ASN A 10 -1.20 5.64 -4.99
CA ASN A 10 -2.59 5.27 -4.69
C ASN A 10 -2.98 3.89 -5.22
N ILE A 11 -2.58 3.54 -6.44
CA ILE A 11 -2.86 2.21 -7.04
C ILE A 11 -2.05 1.11 -6.32
N GLY A 12 -0.78 1.38 -6.03
CA GLY A 12 0.09 0.44 -5.32
C GLY A 12 -0.46 0.10 -3.95
N ARG A 13 -0.87 1.10 -3.15
CA ARG A 13 -1.40 0.86 -1.79
C ARG A 13 -2.87 0.44 -1.76
N GLY A 14 -3.69 1.04 -2.62
CA GLY A 14 -5.15 0.89 -2.59
C GLY A 14 -5.69 -0.30 -3.39
N ILE A 15 -4.88 -0.89 -4.29
CA ILE A 15 -5.30 -2.04 -5.10
C ILE A 15 -4.29 -3.17 -4.93
N VAL A 16 -3.08 -3.05 -5.49
CA VAL A 16 -2.16 -4.20 -5.60
C VAL A 16 -1.67 -4.66 -4.23
N GLY A 17 -1.14 -3.74 -3.43
CA GLY A 17 -0.67 -4.00 -2.08
C GLY A 17 -1.79 -4.42 -1.13
N LEU A 18 -3.01 -3.93 -1.34
CA LEU A 18 -4.20 -4.39 -0.60
C LEU A 18 -4.52 -5.86 -0.92
N VAL A 19 -4.52 -6.25 -2.19
CA VAL A 19 -4.75 -7.66 -2.58
C VAL A 19 -3.63 -8.56 -2.06
N LEU A 20 -2.38 -8.12 -2.17
CA LEU A 20 -1.23 -8.88 -1.65
C LEU A 20 -1.30 -9.06 -0.12
N SER A 21 -1.65 -8.01 0.63
CA SER A 21 -1.80 -8.13 2.09
C SER A 21 -2.97 -9.03 2.47
N GLN A 22 -4.11 -8.94 1.78
CA GLN A 22 -5.28 -9.81 1.99
C GLN A 22 -5.00 -11.29 1.68
N THR A 23 -4.04 -11.56 0.80
CA THR A 23 -3.63 -12.94 0.45
C THR A 23 -2.50 -13.48 1.34
N GLY A 24 -2.12 -12.74 2.40
CA GLY A 24 -1.13 -13.19 3.39
C GLY A 24 0.33 -12.90 3.02
N PHE A 25 0.57 -11.97 2.10
CA PHE A 25 1.91 -11.47 1.83
C PHE A 25 2.29 -10.32 2.77
N GLU A 26 3.53 -10.37 3.26
CA GLU A 26 4.22 -9.21 3.80
C GLU A 26 4.72 -8.36 2.61
N VAL A 27 4.14 -7.18 2.43
CA VAL A 27 4.40 -6.30 1.28
C VAL A 27 5.43 -5.24 1.63
N CYS A 28 6.50 -5.14 0.86
CA CYS A 28 7.47 -4.06 0.89
C CYS A 28 7.27 -3.15 -0.32
N PHE A 29 7.04 -1.85 -0.09
CA PHE A 29 6.90 -0.87 -1.17
C PHE A 29 8.23 -0.20 -1.49
N VAL A 30 8.49 0.02 -2.77
CA VAL A 30 9.66 0.76 -3.27
C VAL A 30 9.17 1.94 -4.11
N ASP A 31 9.57 3.16 -3.77
CA ASP A 31 9.18 4.37 -4.50
C ASP A 31 10.31 5.40 -4.49
N ILE A 32 10.33 6.30 -5.47
CA ILE A 32 11.29 7.40 -5.56
C ILE A 32 10.91 8.58 -4.65
N ASN A 33 9.64 8.64 -4.23
CA ASN A 33 9.16 9.70 -3.35
C ASN A 33 9.59 9.43 -1.89
N GLY A 34 10.72 10.03 -1.49
CA GLY A 34 11.29 9.87 -0.15
C GLY A 34 10.33 10.23 0.98
N ALA A 35 9.61 11.35 0.88
CA ALA A 35 8.66 11.75 1.92
C ALA A 35 7.53 10.73 2.12
N LEU A 36 7.08 10.10 1.04
CA LEU A 36 6.10 9.02 1.11
C LEU A 36 6.69 7.76 1.76
N VAL A 37 7.92 7.39 1.39
CA VAL A 37 8.62 6.24 1.97
C VAL A 37 8.82 6.45 3.47
N ASP A 38 9.22 7.66 3.89
CA ASP A 38 9.40 8.01 5.30
C ASP A 38 8.09 7.89 6.09
N LEU A 39 6.99 8.41 5.54
CA LEU A 39 5.66 8.27 6.15
C LEU A 39 5.22 6.82 6.28
N LEU A 40 5.45 5.99 5.26
CA LEU A 40 5.11 4.57 5.30
C LEU A 40 5.93 3.82 6.35
N ASN A 41 7.23 4.11 6.45
CA ASN A 41 8.10 3.52 7.46
C ASN A 41 7.70 3.98 8.89
N GLN A 42 7.35 5.25 9.07
CA GLN A 42 6.98 5.80 10.38
C GLN A 42 5.68 5.19 10.91
N HIS A 43 4.67 5.03 10.06
CA HIS A 43 3.37 4.52 10.50
C HIS A 43 3.26 3.00 10.44
N SER A 44 4.00 2.34 9.54
CA SER A 44 3.92 0.89 9.27
C SER A 44 2.49 0.36 8.97
N GLN A 45 1.52 1.26 8.79
CA GLN A 45 0.13 0.98 8.49
C GLN A 45 -0.48 2.17 7.74
N TYR A 46 -1.50 1.90 6.92
CA TYR A 46 -2.30 2.92 6.26
C TYR A 46 -3.73 2.41 6.08
N CYS A 47 -4.70 3.33 6.00
CA CYS A 47 -6.10 2.99 5.80
C CYS A 47 -6.53 3.39 4.38
N GLU A 48 -7.13 2.47 3.64
CA GLU A 48 -7.79 2.78 2.38
C GLU A 48 -9.21 3.31 2.65
N ARG A 49 -9.55 4.47 2.06
CA ARG A 49 -10.92 4.98 2.12
C ARG A 49 -11.74 4.36 1.00
N LYS A 50 -12.71 3.51 1.36
CA LYS A 50 -13.74 3.02 0.44
C LYS A 50 -14.90 4.00 0.44
N THR A 51 -15.11 4.72 -0.66
CA THR A 51 -16.33 5.49 -0.85
C THR A 51 -17.43 4.53 -1.29
N LEU A 52 -18.39 4.27 -0.43
CA LEU A 52 -19.62 3.58 -0.82
C LEU A 52 -20.40 4.51 -1.76
N GLN A 53 -20.42 4.20 -3.05
CA GLN A 53 -21.45 4.75 -3.93
C GLN A 53 -22.74 3.99 -3.62
N VAL A 54 -23.58 4.60 -2.79
CA VAL A 54 -24.98 4.21 -2.66
C VAL A 54 -25.65 4.56 -4.00
N ARG A 55 -26.15 3.54 -4.70
CA ARG A 55 -27.03 3.71 -5.85
C ARG A 55 -28.47 3.87 -5.37
#